data_AF-A0A953SVM3-F1
#
_entry.id   AF-A0A953SVM3-F1
#
_cell.length_a   1.000
_cell.length_b   1.000
_cell.length_c   1.000
_cell.angle_alpha   90.00
_cell.angle_beta   90.00
_cell.angle_gamma   90.00
#
_symmetry.space_group_name_H-M   'P 1'
#
loop_
_entity.id
_entity.type
_entity.pdbx_description
1 polymer ?
#
loop_
_entity_poly.entity_id
_entity_poly.type
_entity_poly.pdbx_seq_one_letter_code
_entity_poly.pdbx_strand_id
1 'polypeptide(L)'
;MEHNKIKELIEPFVFSELEQKYVVLLKNHLNECAECRAELEDVQMLAAFLNKDKINDVNDKSLYEARRELRAALRVEKNKTSFITGFLRIITGSFTRSYKLVYTGAASLILGLTIGYFIFSSPPHLIVDNSILPEDNFKLRGDVKINNVNFIDNDASDGEVEFTFNAVKPVRMKGKIDDEKIQSILAFSMLNEENPGVRLNSINLISSANQKIVDNEVIDALIITAQYDQNPGVRREALLMLRRLPFDEKIKQTALFILINDDNSALRIEAINCLSGAVKSGYKLDSDERDIFKQKIEHDENSYVRLHAKTVLQGIK
;
A
#
# COMPACT_ATOMS: atom_id res chain seq x y z
N MET A 1 -0.30 -41.99 44.39
CA MET A 1 0.32 -40.89 43.63
C MET A 1 -0.68 -39.74 43.65
N GLU A 2 -0.27 -38.52 43.98
CA GLU A 2 -1.23 -37.44 44.22
C GLU A 2 -2.02 -37.10 42.95
N HIS A 3 -3.35 -37.12 43.04
CA HIS A 3 -4.26 -36.80 41.95
C HIS A 3 -3.88 -35.50 41.23
N ASN A 4 -3.37 -34.50 41.96
CA ASN A 4 -2.90 -33.23 41.42
C ASN A 4 -1.81 -33.38 40.34
N LYS A 5 -0.86 -34.31 40.50
CA LYS A 5 0.21 -34.53 39.52
C LYS A 5 -0.28 -35.19 38.24
N ILE A 6 -1.39 -35.94 38.30
CA ILE A 6 -2.00 -36.54 37.11
C ILE A 6 -2.81 -35.50 36.34
N LYS A 7 -3.47 -34.57 37.05
CA LYS A 7 -4.23 -33.46 36.43
C LYS A 7 -3.35 -32.56 35.56
N GLU A 8 -2.14 -32.26 36.03
CA GLU A 8 -1.14 -31.48 35.28
C GLU A 8 -0.70 -32.15 33.95
N LEU A 9 -0.92 -33.46 33.80
CA LEU A 9 -0.56 -34.20 32.57
C LEU A 9 -1.71 -34.25 31.55
N ILE A 10 -2.92 -33.81 31.92
CA ILE A 10 -4.11 -33.87 31.05
C ILE A 10 -4.03 -32.81 29.93
N GLU A 11 -3.63 -31.58 30.24
CA GLU A 11 -3.55 -30.49 29.25
C GLU A 11 -2.50 -30.79 28.16
N PRO A 12 -1.23 -31.15 28.47
CA PRO A 12 -0.25 -31.50 27.43
C PRO A 12 -0.65 -32.76 26.65
N PHE A 13 -1.41 -33.67 27.25
CA PHE A 13 -1.92 -34.85 26.55
C PHE A 13 -2.94 -34.49 25.46
N VAL A 14 -3.84 -33.54 25.72
CA VAL A 14 -4.85 -33.10 24.73
C VAL A 14 -4.20 -32.41 23.53
N PHE A 15 -3.12 -31.67 23.74
CA PHE A 15 -2.36 -31.00 22.68
C PHE A 15 -1.26 -31.87 22.04
N SER A 16 -1.18 -33.15 22.40
CA SER A 16 -0.16 -34.10 21.87
C SER A 16 1.29 -33.73 22.20
N GLU A 17 1.52 -33.04 23.31
CA GLU A 17 2.84 -32.56 23.77
C GLU A 17 3.46 -33.47 24.85
N LEU A 18 2.81 -34.58 25.19
CA LEU A 18 3.22 -35.46 26.28
C LEU A 18 4.17 -36.58 25.80
N GLU A 19 5.28 -36.80 26.51
CA GLU A 19 6.18 -37.92 26.23
C GLU A 19 5.50 -39.29 26.44
N GLN A 20 5.87 -40.30 25.64
CA GLN A 20 5.24 -41.63 25.64
C GLN A 20 5.22 -42.30 27.03
N LYS A 21 6.23 -42.06 27.88
CA LYS A 21 6.31 -42.59 29.24
C LYS A 21 5.16 -42.09 30.12
N TYR A 22 4.80 -40.82 30.00
CA TYR A 22 3.72 -40.20 30.78
C TYR A 22 2.34 -40.49 30.19
N VAL A 23 2.24 -40.77 28.89
CA VAL A 23 1.00 -41.21 28.24
C VAL A 23 0.52 -42.55 28.81
N VAL A 24 1.42 -43.51 28.98
CA VAL A 24 1.08 -44.82 29.56
C VAL A 24 0.64 -44.68 31.03
N LEU A 25 1.33 -43.83 31.80
CA LEU A 25 0.99 -43.54 33.20
C LEU A 25 -0.39 -42.89 33.33
N LEU A 26 -0.69 -41.89 32.50
CA LEU A 26 -1.99 -41.21 32.48
C LEU A 26 -3.12 -42.19 32.11
N LYS A 27 -2.94 -42.99 31.04
CA LYS A 27 -3.95 -43.98 30.61
C LYS A 27 -4.26 -45.03 31.66
N ASN A 28 -3.24 -45.49 32.39
CA ASN A 28 -3.45 -46.45 33.48
C ASN A 28 -4.25 -45.81 34.64
N HIS A 29 -3.99 -44.55 34.99
CA HIS A 29 -4.73 -43.85 36.03
C HIS A 29 -6.18 -43.53 35.64
N LEU A 30 -6.42 -43.19 34.36
CA LEU A 30 -7.77 -42.92 33.84
C LEU A 30 -8.69 -44.14 33.92
N ASN A 31 -8.15 -45.36 33.90
CA ASN A 31 -8.93 -46.59 34.09
C ASN A 31 -9.46 -46.73 35.53
N GLU A 32 -8.75 -46.16 36.52
CA GLU A 32 -9.03 -46.33 37.94
C GLU A 32 -9.74 -45.12 38.56
N CYS A 33 -9.58 -43.92 38.01
CA CYS A 33 -10.15 -42.69 38.56
C CYS A 33 -11.27 -42.12 37.68
N ALA A 34 -12.44 -41.86 38.28
CA ALA A 34 -13.57 -41.21 37.60
C ALA A 34 -13.41 -39.67 37.53
N GLU A 35 -12.77 -39.05 38.52
CA GLU A 35 -12.59 -37.59 38.57
C GLU A 35 -11.65 -37.10 37.47
N CYS A 36 -10.51 -37.77 37.25
CA CYS A 36 -9.58 -37.41 36.18
C CYS A 36 -10.14 -37.68 34.77
N ARG A 37 -11.15 -38.56 34.65
CA ARG A 37 -11.87 -38.76 33.38
C ARG A 37 -12.79 -37.59 33.07
N ALA A 38 -13.52 -37.09 34.05
CA ALA A 38 -14.37 -35.92 33.89
C ALA A 38 -13.55 -34.69 33.48
N GLU A 39 -12.40 -34.48 34.12
CA GLU A 39 -11.51 -33.35 33.80
C GLU A 39 -10.89 -33.44 32.40
N LEU A 40 -10.59 -34.66 31.93
CA LEU A 40 -10.15 -34.88 30.55
C LEU A 40 -11.26 -34.58 29.53
N GLU A 41 -12.50 -34.92 29.83
CA GLU A 41 -13.66 -34.58 28.99
C GLU A 41 -13.88 -33.06 28.92
N ASP A 42 -13.74 -32.34 30.04
CA ASP A 42 -13.87 -30.88 30.09
C ASP A 42 -12.81 -30.18 29.22
N VAL A 43 -11.54 -30.61 29.31
CA VAL A 43 -10.45 -30.02 28.52
C VAL A 43 -10.59 -30.37 27.03
N GLN A 44 -11.04 -31.59 26.70
CA GLN A 44 -11.33 -31.97 25.30
C GLN A 44 -12.48 -31.16 24.70
N MET A 45 -13.52 -30.88 25.49
CA MET A 45 -14.63 -30.03 25.06
C MET A 45 -14.15 -28.60 24.76
N LEU A 46 -13.34 -28.02 25.65
CA LEU A 46 -12.74 -26.70 25.44
C LEU A 46 -11.86 -26.68 24.18
N ALA A 47 -10.99 -27.67 23.99
CA ALA A 47 -10.14 -27.78 22.81
C ALA A 47 -10.96 -27.91 21.51
N ALA A 48 -12.05 -28.67 21.54
CA ALA A 48 -12.97 -28.81 20.40
C ALA A 48 -13.68 -27.49 20.05
N PHE A 49 -14.05 -26.69 21.05
CA PHE A 49 -14.58 -25.34 20.83
C PHE A 49 -13.55 -24.40 20.20
N LEU A 50 -12.31 -24.40 20.69
CA LEU A 50 -11.24 -23.54 20.15
C LEU A 50 -10.86 -23.91 18.71
N ASN A 51 -10.90 -25.19 18.35
CA ASN A 51 -10.56 -25.64 16.99
C ASN A 51 -11.68 -25.39 15.96
N LYS A 52 -12.91 -25.07 16.41
CA LYS A 52 -14.05 -24.83 15.54
C LYS A 52 -13.94 -23.51 14.76
N ASP A 53 -13.19 -22.56 15.31
CA ASP A 53 -12.90 -21.24 14.73
C ASP A 53 -11.45 -21.10 14.27
N LYS A 54 -10.76 -22.22 13.98
CA LYS A 54 -9.41 -22.15 13.40
C LYS A 54 -9.51 -21.38 12.09
N ILE A 55 -9.09 -20.12 12.15
CA ILE A 55 -9.11 -19.16 11.05
C ILE A 55 -8.41 -19.85 9.89
N ASN A 56 -9.19 -20.16 8.84
CA ASN A 56 -8.65 -20.70 7.60
C ASN A 56 -7.52 -19.80 7.14
N ASP A 57 -6.45 -20.45 6.66
CA ASP A 57 -5.27 -19.85 6.05
C ASP A 57 -5.66 -18.57 5.30
N VAL A 58 -5.14 -17.42 5.74
CA VAL A 58 -5.54 -16.11 5.25
C VAL A 58 -5.29 -16.11 3.74
N ASN A 59 -6.36 -16.15 2.94
CA ASN A 59 -6.28 -16.16 1.50
C ASN A 59 -5.40 -14.99 1.03
N ASP A 60 -4.39 -15.24 0.21
CA ASP A 60 -3.47 -14.22 -0.34
C ASP A 60 -4.20 -13.01 -0.92
N LYS A 61 -5.42 -13.24 -1.45
CA LYS A 61 -6.30 -12.17 -1.94
C LYS A 61 -6.74 -11.21 -0.82
N SER A 62 -7.15 -11.74 0.33
CA SER A 62 -7.56 -10.95 1.50
C SER A 62 -6.37 -10.19 2.10
N LEU A 63 -5.17 -10.81 2.08
CA LEU A 63 -3.93 -10.16 2.52
C LEU A 63 -3.52 -9.02 1.57
N TYR A 64 -3.69 -9.21 0.26
CA TYR A 64 -3.47 -8.18 -0.75
C TYR A 64 -4.44 -7.00 -0.57
N GLU A 65 -5.72 -7.27 -0.36
CA GLU A 65 -6.76 -6.26 -0.13
C GLU A 65 -6.48 -5.46 1.15
N ALA A 66 -6.16 -6.13 2.26
CA ALA A 66 -5.79 -5.46 3.52
C ALA A 66 -4.53 -4.58 3.37
N ARG A 67 -3.50 -5.07 2.66
CA ARG A 67 -2.29 -4.28 2.36
C ARG A 67 -2.60 -3.08 1.48
N ARG A 68 -3.52 -3.22 0.52
CA ARG A 68 -3.97 -2.13 -0.35
C ARG A 68 -4.67 -1.04 0.45
N GLU A 69 -5.61 -1.41 1.31
CA GLU A 69 -6.32 -0.48 2.19
C GLU A 69 -5.38 0.23 3.17
N LEU A 70 -4.47 -0.51 3.81
CA LEU A 70 -3.47 0.07 4.70
C LEU A 70 -2.58 1.09 3.99
N ARG A 71 -2.10 0.78 2.78
CA ARG A 71 -1.27 1.72 2.00
C ARG A 71 -2.05 2.97 1.59
N ALA A 72 -3.33 2.83 1.25
CA ALA A 72 -4.19 3.98 0.97
C ALA A 72 -4.32 4.87 2.21
N ALA A 73 -4.60 4.28 3.38
CA ALA A 73 -4.68 5.00 4.65
C ALA A 73 -3.36 5.69 5.03
N LEU A 74 -2.22 5.01 4.87
CA LEU A 74 -0.89 5.57 5.16
C LEU A 74 -0.54 6.75 4.23
N ARG A 75 -0.95 6.72 2.96
CA ARG A 75 -0.75 7.86 2.04
C ARG A 75 -1.55 9.08 2.48
N VAL A 76 -2.76 8.88 3.01
CA VAL A 76 -3.60 9.97 3.55
C VAL A 76 -2.95 10.57 4.81
N GLU A 77 -2.51 9.73 5.76
CA GLU A 77 -1.87 10.21 7.00
C GLU A 77 -0.52 10.91 6.78
N LYS A 78 0.33 10.39 5.89
CA LYS A 78 1.62 11.03 5.54
C LYS A 78 1.44 12.44 4.93
N ASN A 79 0.26 12.77 4.41
CA ASN A 79 -0.02 14.09 3.85
C ASN A 79 -0.25 15.17 4.93
N LYS A 80 -0.73 14.80 6.13
CA LYS A 80 -0.91 15.77 7.24
C LYS A 80 0.42 16.38 7.70
N THR A 81 1.51 15.63 7.64
CA THR A 81 2.84 16.12 8.03
C THR A 81 3.44 17.12 7.03
N SER A 82 3.02 17.07 5.75
CA SER A 82 3.52 17.99 4.71
C SER A 82 2.99 19.43 4.89
N PHE A 83 1.73 19.57 5.34
CA PHE A 83 1.10 20.88 5.60
C PHE A 83 1.85 21.71 6.67
N ILE A 84 2.37 21.06 7.71
CA ILE A 84 3.12 21.72 8.79
C ILE A 84 4.47 22.23 8.26
N THR A 85 5.11 21.52 7.33
CA THR A 85 6.37 21.99 6.70
C THR A 85 6.16 23.14 5.72
N GLY A 86 4.99 23.21 5.06
CA GLY A 86 4.62 24.33 4.18
C GLY A 86 4.39 25.65 4.92
N PHE A 87 3.80 25.59 6.12
CA PHE A 87 3.56 26.77 6.96
C PHE A 87 4.86 27.37 7.54
N LEU A 88 5.82 26.53 7.93
CA LEU A 88 7.13 26.97 8.42
C LEU A 88 7.95 27.73 7.36
N ARG A 89 7.78 27.41 6.07
CA ARG A 89 8.48 28.08 4.97
C ARG A 89 7.99 29.52 4.71
N ILE A 90 6.75 29.82 5.09
CA ILE A 90 6.16 31.17 4.97
C ILE A 90 6.68 32.08 6.09
N ILE A 91 6.92 31.54 7.29
CA ILE A 91 7.41 32.32 8.44
C ILE A 91 8.90 32.69 8.31
N THR A 92 9.68 31.94 7.54
CA THR A 92 11.11 32.25 7.31
C THR A 92 11.36 33.22 6.14
N GLY A 93 10.31 33.66 5.43
CA GLY A 93 10.41 34.47 4.21
C GLY A 93 10.58 35.99 4.39
N SER A 94 10.80 36.49 5.61
CA SER A 94 10.81 37.95 5.85
C SER A 94 11.88 38.45 6.83
N PHE A 95 13.04 37.80 6.93
CA PHE A 95 14.15 38.32 7.74
C PHE A 95 15.27 38.92 6.87
N THR A 96 15.39 40.24 6.96
CA THR A 96 16.22 41.10 6.11
C THR A 96 17.72 40.96 6.33
N ARG A 97 18.46 41.35 5.28
CA ARG A 97 19.92 41.48 5.13
C ARG A 97 20.61 42.11 6.34
N SER A 98 21.44 41.32 7.01
CA SER A 98 22.52 41.78 7.89
C SER A 98 23.61 40.72 7.90
N TYR A 99 24.86 41.15 8.03
CA TYR A 99 26.13 40.39 7.99
C TYR A 99 26.23 39.20 8.97
N LYS A 100 25.17 38.92 9.75
CA LYS A 100 24.95 37.66 10.47
C LYS A 100 24.60 36.48 9.53
N LEU A 101 24.15 36.75 8.30
CA LEU A 101 23.73 35.74 7.32
C LEU A 101 24.86 34.79 6.85
N VAL A 102 26.12 35.24 6.86
CA VAL A 102 27.25 34.39 6.45
C VAL A 102 27.56 33.34 7.52
N TYR A 103 27.52 33.75 8.79
CA TYR A 103 27.72 32.84 9.92
C TYR A 103 26.53 31.89 10.11
N THR A 104 25.29 32.36 9.95
CA THR A 104 24.12 31.46 9.97
C THR A 104 24.08 30.55 8.75
N GLY A 105 24.53 31.00 7.58
CA GLY A 105 24.61 30.18 6.37
C GLY A 105 25.60 29.03 6.57
N ALA A 106 26.82 29.31 7.03
CA ALA A 106 27.82 28.28 7.32
C ALA A 106 27.35 27.32 8.43
N ALA A 107 26.77 27.84 9.51
CA ALA A 107 26.21 27.02 10.57
C ALA A 107 25.03 26.15 10.10
N SER A 108 24.16 26.67 9.23
CA SER A 108 23.05 25.90 8.64
C SER A 108 23.52 24.83 7.65
N LEU A 109 24.67 25.04 7.00
CA LEU A 109 25.26 24.08 6.07
C LEU A 109 25.91 22.94 6.88
N ILE A 110 26.60 23.26 7.97
CA ILE A 110 27.14 22.26 8.90
C ILE A 110 26.00 21.49 9.57
N LEU A 111 24.97 22.19 10.08
CA LEU A 111 23.82 21.55 10.71
C LEU A 111 22.99 20.74 9.69
N GLY A 112 22.85 21.22 8.47
CA GLY A 112 22.21 20.51 7.37
C GLY A 112 23.01 19.28 6.93
N LEU A 113 24.35 19.34 6.93
CA LEU A 113 25.22 18.20 6.68
C LEU A 113 25.21 17.19 7.82
N THR A 114 25.15 17.62 9.08
CA THR A 114 25.09 16.71 10.23
C THR A 114 23.71 16.06 10.35
N ILE A 115 22.63 16.81 10.17
CA ILE A 115 21.26 16.27 10.12
C ILE A 115 21.10 15.39 8.88
N GLY A 116 21.60 15.82 7.72
CA GLY A 116 21.60 15.04 6.49
C GLY A 116 22.37 13.74 6.64
N TYR A 117 23.55 13.78 7.27
CA TYR A 117 24.32 12.59 7.62
C TYR A 117 23.52 11.71 8.57
N PHE A 118 22.95 12.22 9.65
CA PHE A 118 22.20 11.38 10.60
C PHE A 118 20.93 10.74 10.00
N ILE A 119 20.24 11.45 9.09
CA ILE A 119 19.04 10.95 8.40
C ILE A 119 19.41 9.94 7.30
N PHE A 120 20.48 10.16 6.53
CA PHE A 120 20.91 9.25 5.45
C PHE A 120 21.89 8.15 5.91
N SER A 121 22.49 8.27 7.10
CA SER A 121 23.30 7.23 7.75
C SER A 121 22.45 6.25 8.54
N SER A 122 21.15 6.51 8.67
CA SER A 122 20.21 5.43 9.01
C SER A 122 20.00 4.63 7.72
N PRO A 123 20.45 3.36 7.65
CA PRO A 123 20.16 2.53 6.49
C PRO A 123 18.64 2.52 6.30
N PRO A 124 18.12 2.55 5.05
CA PRO A 124 16.70 2.36 4.85
C PRO A 124 16.31 1.07 5.55
N HIS A 125 15.34 1.13 6.47
CA HIS A 125 14.68 -0.05 6.99
C HIS A 125 13.86 -0.65 5.84
N LEU A 126 14.56 -1.32 4.93
CA LEU A 126 14.02 -2.41 4.17
C LEU A 126 13.58 -3.42 5.21
N ILE A 127 12.32 -3.83 5.14
CA ILE A 127 11.81 -4.95 5.93
C ILE A 127 12.69 -6.14 5.55
N VAL A 128 13.66 -6.44 6.41
CA VAL A 128 14.48 -7.64 6.30
C VAL A 128 13.55 -8.78 6.67
N ASP A 129 13.14 -9.53 5.65
CA ASP A 129 12.67 -10.88 5.89
C ASP A 129 13.89 -11.63 6.43
N ASN A 130 13.89 -11.92 7.75
CA ASN A 130 14.98 -12.62 8.44
C ASN A 130 14.97 -14.12 8.09
N SER A 131 14.70 -14.45 6.83
CA SER A 131 14.84 -15.80 6.31
C SER A 131 16.32 -16.09 6.19
N ILE A 132 16.87 -16.76 7.20
CA ILE A 132 18.13 -17.48 7.08
C ILE A 132 17.94 -18.43 5.90
N LEU A 133 18.63 -18.15 4.79
CA LEU A 133 18.57 -19.00 3.60
C LEU A 133 19.16 -20.37 3.98
N PRO A 134 18.43 -21.48 3.81
CA PRO A 134 19.04 -22.79 3.94
C PRO A 134 20.18 -22.92 2.92
N GLU A 135 21.36 -23.34 3.39
CA GLU A 135 22.65 -23.34 2.68
C GLU A 135 22.61 -24.02 1.29
N ASP A 136 21.65 -24.90 1.02
CA ASP A 136 21.69 -25.80 -0.14
C ASP A 136 21.24 -25.20 -1.49
N ASN A 137 20.64 -24.00 -1.53
CA ASN A 137 19.98 -23.53 -2.78
C ASN A 137 20.49 -22.19 -3.36
N PHE A 138 21.43 -21.50 -2.71
CA PHE A 138 21.91 -20.21 -3.22
C PHE A 138 23.10 -20.38 -4.18
N LYS A 139 22.82 -20.60 -5.46
CA LYS A 139 23.84 -20.49 -6.52
C LYS A 139 23.80 -19.09 -7.14
N LEU A 140 24.85 -18.31 -6.91
CA LEU A 140 25.13 -17.09 -7.66
C LEU A 140 25.36 -17.45 -9.14
N ARG A 141 24.28 -17.43 -9.92
CA ARG A 141 24.37 -17.47 -11.38
C ARG A 141 24.83 -16.09 -11.86
N GLY A 142 25.62 -16.05 -12.93
CA GLY A 142 26.28 -14.83 -13.42
C GLY A 142 25.35 -13.69 -13.87
N ASP A 143 24.04 -13.86 -13.79
CA ASP A 143 23.01 -12.86 -14.05
C ASP A 143 22.51 -12.13 -12.80
N VAL A 144 22.98 -12.49 -11.60
CA VAL A 144 22.66 -11.82 -10.33
C VAL A 144 23.74 -10.79 -9.99
N LYS A 145 23.34 -9.54 -9.78
CA LYS A 145 24.24 -8.47 -9.30
C LYS A 145 24.17 -8.39 -7.78
N ILE A 146 25.32 -8.33 -7.12
CA ILE A 146 25.45 -8.13 -5.68
C ILE A 146 25.70 -6.65 -5.42
N ASN A 147 24.85 -6.03 -4.60
CA ASN A 147 24.96 -4.65 -4.15
C ASN A 147 24.91 -4.59 -2.61
N ASN A 148 25.36 -3.49 -2.02
CA ASN A 148 25.24 -3.20 -0.58
C ASN A 148 25.72 -4.35 0.33
N VAL A 149 26.92 -4.87 0.08
CA VAL A 149 27.53 -5.86 0.98
C VAL A 149 27.89 -5.17 2.30
N ASN A 150 27.44 -5.72 3.42
CA ASN A 150 27.73 -5.23 4.77
C ASN A 150 28.17 -6.40 5.66
N PHE A 151 29.41 -6.35 6.14
CA PHE A 151 29.95 -7.36 7.06
C PHE A 151 29.43 -7.09 8.46
N ILE A 152 28.77 -8.08 9.04
CA ILE A 152 28.26 -8.06 10.42
C ILE A 152 29.39 -8.49 11.35
N ASP A 153 30.15 -9.52 10.95
CA ASP A 153 31.35 -9.97 11.64
C ASP A 153 32.61 -9.62 10.84
N ASN A 154 33.58 -9.03 11.53
CA ASN A 154 34.89 -8.66 10.98
C ASN A 154 36.03 -9.52 11.55
N ASP A 155 35.76 -10.38 12.54
CA ASP A 155 36.76 -11.25 13.18
C ASP A 155 36.65 -12.68 12.64
N ALA A 156 37.24 -12.92 11.48
CA ALA A 156 37.25 -14.24 10.84
C ALA A 156 38.22 -15.25 11.50
N SER A 157 38.57 -15.08 12.78
CA SER A 157 39.55 -15.91 13.48
C SER A 157 39.08 -17.33 13.75
N ASP A 158 37.77 -17.55 13.83
CA ASP A 158 37.13 -18.86 13.98
C ASP A 158 36.83 -19.54 12.62
N GLY A 159 37.09 -18.84 11.51
CA GLY A 159 36.82 -19.31 10.16
C GLY A 159 35.38 -19.06 9.68
N GLU A 160 34.56 -18.36 10.47
CA GLU A 160 33.21 -17.95 10.11
C GLU A 160 33.19 -16.48 9.64
N VAL A 161 32.26 -16.13 8.76
CA VAL A 161 32.07 -14.75 8.30
C VAL A 161 30.58 -14.51 8.14
N GLU A 162 30.08 -13.48 8.81
CA GLU A 162 28.69 -13.06 8.69
C GLU A 162 28.58 -11.74 7.91
N PHE A 163 27.76 -11.72 6.86
CA PHE A 163 27.53 -10.52 6.07
C PHE A 163 26.15 -10.54 5.40
N THR A 164 25.61 -9.36 5.12
CA THR A 164 24.39 -9.17 4.35
C THR A 164 24.69 -8.52 3.01
N PHE A 165 23.86 -8.79 2.00
CA PHE A 165 23.97 -8.16 0.69
C PHE A 165 22.65 -8.20 -0.07
N ASN A 166 22.49 -7.30 -1.05
CA ASN A 166 21.36 -7.28 -1.96
C ASN A 166 21.70 -8.07 -3.23
N ALA A 167 20.96 -9.14 -3.50
CA ALA A 167 21.01 -9.87 -4.76
C ALA A 167 19.92 -9.34 -5.73
N VAL A 168 20.32 -8.60 -6.76
CA VAL A 168 19.41 -8.03 -7.75
C VAL A 168 19.58 -8.73 -9.10
N LYS A 169 18.52 -9.37 -9.59
CA LYS A 169 18.48 -9.95 -10.93
C LYS A 169 17.70 -9.04 -11.89
N PRO A 170 18.36 -8.33 -12.83
CA PRO A 170 17.65 -7.51 -13.78
C PRO A 170 16.86 -8.40 -14.75
N VAL A 171 15.54 -8.19 -14.82
CA VAL A 171 14.66 -8.86 -15.78
C VAL A 171 14.44 -7.94 -16.97
N ARG A 172 14.70 -8.45 -18.17
CA ARG A 172 14.30 -7.78 -19.42
C ARG A 172 13.10 -8.49 -20.00
N MET A 173 12.02 -7.75 -20.22
CA MET A 173 10.81 -8.25 -20.86
C MET A 173 10.55 -7.47 -22.14
N LYS A 174 10.11 -8.18 -23.18
CA LYS A 174 9.60 -7.60 -24.41
C LYS A 174 8.31 -8.34 -24.76
N GLY A 175 7.26 -7.58 -24.98
CA GLY A 175 5.95 -8.10 -25.33
C GLY A 175 5.16 -7.02 -26.07
N LYS A 176 3.93 -7.36 -26.42
CA LYS A 176 2.97 -6.40 -26.93
C LYS A 176 2.24 -5.73 -25.77
N ILE A 177 1.67 -4.56 -26.03
CA ILE A 177 0.96 -3.78 -25.02
C ILE A 177 -0.37 -4.44 -24.58
N ASP A 178 -0.89 -5.35 -25.42
CA ASP A 178 -2.09 -6.14 -25.17
C ASP A 178 -1.81 -7.46 -24.45
N ASP A 179 -0.55 -7.80 -24.16
CA ASP A 179 -0.21 -8.98 -23.38
C ASP A 179 -0.57 -8.74 -21.91
N GLU A 180 -1.41 -9.61 -21.31
CA GLU A 180 -1.86 -9.54 -19.91
C GLU A 180 -0.69 -9.30 -18.93
N LYS A 181 0.42 -10.04 -19.09
CA LYS A 181 1.62 -9.87 -18.25
C LYS A 181 2.24 -8.48 -18.36
N ILE A 182 2.23 -7.88 -19.56
CA ILE A 182 2.74 -6.52 -19.76
C ILE A 182 1.77 -5.53 -19.10
N GLN A 183 0.45 -5.74 -19.23
CA GLN A 183 -0.56 -4.91 -18.58
C GLN A 183 -0.43 -4.93 -17.06
N SER A 184 -0.29 -6.10 -16.44
CA SER A 184 -0.10 -6.21 -14.98
C SER A 184 1.19 -5.52 -14.51
N ILE A 185 2.30 -5.61 -15.26
CA ILE A 185 3.53 -4.89 -14.91
C ILE A 185 3.34 -3.38 -15.02
N LEU A 186 2.64 -2.89 -16.05
CA LEU A 186 2.37 -1.46 -16.22
C LEU A 186 1.41 -0.93 -15.15
N ALA A 187 0.37 -1.69 -14.81
CA ALA A 187 -0.55 -1.39 -13.70
C ALA A 187 0.19 -1.37 -12.36
N PHE A 188 1.04 -2.36 -12.10
CA PHE A 188 1.88 -2.39 -10.90
C PHE A 188 2.83 -1.19 -10.84
N SER A 189 3.50 -0.87 -11.95
CA SER A 189 4.43 0.25 -12.04
C SER A 189 3.72 1.58 -11.77
N MET A 190 2.50 1.74 -12.31
CA MET A 190 1.66 2.91 -12.08
C MET A 190 1.32 3.13 -10.61
N LEU A 191 1.22 2.08 -9.80
CA LEU A 191 0.79 2.19 -8.39
C LEU A 191 1.94 2.23 -7.38
N ASN A 192 3.10 1.67 -7.73
CA ASN A 192 4.16 1.36 -6.77
C ASN A 192 5.48 2.07 -7.04
N GLU A 193 5.75 2.54 -8.26
CA GLU A 193 7.01 3.20 -8.56
C GLU A 193 7.11 4.56 -7.89
N GLU A 194 8.27 4.87 -7.29
CA GLU A 194 8.50 6.14 -6.61
C GLU A 194 8.63 7.30 -7.61
N ASN A 195 9.25 7.05 -8.77
CA ASN A 195 9.49 8.06 -9.79
C ASN A 195 8.20 8.38 -10.56
N PRO A 196 7.67 9.60 -10.47
CA PRO A 196 6.43 9.98 -11.18
C PRO A 196 6.57 9.90 -12.70
N GLY A 197 7.77 10.04 -13.26
CA GLY A 197 8.02 9.86 -14.69
C GLY A 197 7.79 8.42 -15.15
N VAL A 198 8.10 7.43 -14.32
CA VAL A 198 7.86 6.01 -14.62
C VAL A 198 6.36 5.70 -14.55
N ARG A 199 5.66 6.21 -13.52
CA ARG A 199 4.21 6.06 -13.41
C ARG A 199 3.48 6.71 -14.60
N LEU A 200 3.85 7.94 -14.96
CA LEU A 200 3.31 8.64 -16.12
C LEU A 200 3.57 7.88 -17.42
N ASN A 201 4.80 7.39 -17.62
CA ASN A 201 5.14 6.62 -18.81
C ASN A 201 4.35 5.32 -18.90
N SER A 202 4.06 4.68 -17.76
CA SER A 202 3.22 3.48 -17.72
C SER A 202 1.81 3.75 -18.25
N ILE A 203 1.20 4.88 -17.86
CA ILE A 203 -0.10 5.34 -18.38
C ILE A 203 -0.01 5.63 -19.87
N ASN A 204 1.05 6.33 -20.32
CA ASN A 204 1.24 6.68 -21.73
C ASN A 204 1.44 5.45 -22.63
N LEU A 205 2.11 4.41 -22.14
CA LEU A 205 2.27 3.17 -22.87
C LEU A 205 0.91 2.47 -23.06
N ILE A 206 0.10 2.37 -22.00
CA ILE A 206 -1.27 1.85 -22.09
C ILE A 206 -2.11 2.70 -23.07
N SER A 207 -1.96 4.03 -23.02
CA SER A 207 -2.63 5.01 -23.89
C SER A 207 -2.32 4.85 -25.38
N SER A 208 -1.11 4.39 -25.70
CA SER A 208 -0.68 4.18 -27.09
C SER A 208 -1.34 2.96 -27.73
N ALA A 209 -1.92 2.07 -26.93
CA ALA A 209 -2.68 0.93 -27.43
C ALA A 209 -4.01 1.45 -27.98
N ASN A 210 -4.29 1.18 -29.25
CA ASN A 210 -5.60 1.45 -29.86
C ASN A 210 -6.64 0.39 -29.42
N GLN A 211 -6.59 0.01 -28.14
CA GLN A 211 -7.36 -1.08 -27.55
C GLN A 211 -8.78 -0.62 -27.27
N LYS A 212 -9.74 -1.42 -27.74
CA LYS A 212 -11.17 -1.24 -27.42
C LYS A 212 -11.53 -1.77 -26.03
N ILE A 213 -10.70 -2.66 -25.47
CA ILE A 213 -10.94 -3.34 -24.20
C ILE A 213 -9.65 -3.20 -23.39
N VAL A 214 -9.76 -2.65 -22.19
CA VAL A 214 -8.68 -2.48 -21.22
C VAL A 214 -9.00 -3.40 -20.04
N ASP A 215 -8.01 -4.14 -19.55
CA ASP A 215 -8.21 -5.09 -18.45
C ASP A 215 -8.69 -4.37 -17.18
N ASN A 216 -9.54 -5.04 -16.40
CA ASN A 216 -10.09 -4.47 -15.17
C ASN A 216 -9.00 -4.09 -14.16
N GLU A 217 -7.90 -4.83 -14.10
CA GLU A 217 -6.75 -4.50 -13.26
C GLU A 217 -6.14 -3.13 -13.64
N VAL A 218 -6.04 -2.85 -14.93
CA VAL A 218 -5.53 -1.58 -15.44
C VAL A 218 -6.51 -0.44 -15.15
N ILE A 219 -7.82 -0.69 -15.31
CA ILE A 219 -8.86 0.29 -14.96
C ILE A 219 -8.79 0.64 -13.47
N ASP A 220 -8.70 -0.35 -12.59
CA ASP A 220 -8.61 -0.14 -11.16
C ASP A 220 -7.32 0.61 -10.78
N ALA A 221 -6.19 0.29 -11.44
CA ALA A 221 -4.95 1.03 -11.27
C ALA A 221 -5.06 2.50 -11.72
N LEU A 222 -5.72 2.76 -12.86
CA LEU A 222 -5.98 4.12 -13.34
C LEU A 222 -6.88 4.91 -12.38
N ILE A 223 -7.90 4.28 -11.82
CA ILE A 223 -8.80 4.91 -10.83
C ILE A 223 -8.01 5.32 -9.59
N ILE A 224 -7.26 4.39 -8.99
CA ILE A 224 -6.46 4.67 -7.79
C ILE A 224 -5.45 5.79 -8.08
N THR A 225 -4.82 5.74 -9.25
CA THR A 225 -3.83 6.74 -9.66
C THR A 225 -4.49 8.11 -9.87
N ALA A 226 -5.63 8.17 -10.53
CA ALA A 226 -6.37 9.41 -10.75
C ALA A 226 -6.86 10.05 -9.43
N GLN A 227 -7.20 9.24 -8.43
CA GLN A 227 -7.69 9.73 -7.14
C GLN A 227 -6.56 10.11 -6.16
N TYR A 228 -5.45 9.35 -6.14
CA TYR A 228 -4.51 9.39 -5.02
C TYR A 228 -3.04 9.60 -5.39
N ASP A 229 -2.66 9.69 -6.67
CA ASP A 229 -1.25 9.94 -7.00
C ASP A 229 -0.79 11.30 -6.44
N GLN A 230 0.41 11.33 -5.88
CA GLN A 230 0.96 12.56 -5.31
C GLN A 230 1.23 13.64 -6.37
N ASN A 231 1.54 13.22 -7.59
CA ASN A 231 1.85 14.11 -8.69
C ASN A 231 0.56 14.45 -9.47
N PRO A 232 0.14 15.73 -9.52
CA PRO A 232 -1.09 16.11 -10.22
C PRO A 232 -1.03 15.86 -11.74
N GLY A 233 0.17 15.85 -12.34
CA GLY A 233 0.34 15.49 -13.74
C GLY A 233 0.02 14.02 -14.00
N VAL A 234 0.42 13.13 -13.09
CA VAL A 234 0.11 11.69 -13.16
C VAL A 234 -1.39 11.46 -12.93
N ARG A 235 -1.99 12.11 -11.92
CA ARG A 235 -3.45 12.05 -11.70
C ARG A 235 -4.23 12.49 -12.95
N ARG A 236 -3.79 13.60 -13.56
CA ARG A 236 -4.45 14.16 -14.75
C ARG A 236 -4.37 13.20 -15.92
N GLU A 237 -3.20 12.61 -16.19
CA GLU A 237 -3.05 11.67 -17.30
C GLU A 237 -3.90 10.41 -17.10
N ALA A 238 -3.99 9.91 -15.86
CA ALA A 238 -4.86 8.79 -15.52
C ALA A 238 -6.34 9.11 -15.79
N LEU A 239 -6.80 10.30 -15.37
CA LEU A 239 -8.18 10.75 -15.64
C LEU A 239 -8.45 10.92 -17.14
N LEU A 240 -7.50 11.47 -17.91
CA LEU A 240 -7.63 11.57 -19.37
C LEU A 240 -7.73 10.21 -20.04
N MET A 241 -7.03 9.21 -19.52
CA MET A 241 -7.13 7.84 -19.99
C MET A 241 -8.48 7.21 -19.68
N LEU A 242 -8.98 7.36 -18.45
CA LEU A 242 -10.31 6.88 -18.07
C LEU A 242 -11.41 7.47 -18.96
N ARG A 243 -11.28 8.73 -19.37
CA ARG A 243 -12.24 9.40 -20.27
C ARG A 243 -12.32 8.82 -21.68
N ARG A 244 -11.35 8.00 -22.10
CA ARG A 244 -11.40 7.31 -23.41
C ARG A 244 -12.19 6.01 -23.35
N LEU A 245 -12.47 5.51 -22.15
CA LEU A 245 -13.26 4.31 -21.94
C LEU A 245 -14.75 4.63 -21.95
N PRO A 246 -15.63 3.63 -22.20
CA PRO A 246 -17.06 3.80 -22.04
C PRO A 246 -17.37 4.31 -20.63
N PHE A 247 -18.12 5.40 -20.54
CA PHE A 247 -18.47 6.00 -19.26
C PHE A 247 -19.35 5.05 -18.45
N ASP A 248 -18.88 4.67 -17.27
CA ASP A 248 -19.55 3.77 -16.34
C ASP A 248 -19.60 4.35 -14.93
N GLU A 249 -20.14 3.57 -13.99
CA GLU A 249 -20.27 3.97 -12.59
C GLU A 249 -18.92 4.25 -11.93
N LYS A 250 -17.87 3.47 -12.25
CA LYS A 250 -16.53 3.63 -11.68
C LYS A 250 -15.88 4.95 -12.14
N ILE A 251 -15.98 5.27 -13.43
CA ILE A 251 -15.45 6.51 -14.00
C ILE A 251 -16.21 7.71 -13.46
N LYS A 252 -17.54 7.60 -13.33
CA LYS A 252 -18.38 8.62 -12.71
C LYS A 252 -17.94 8.93 -11.28
N GLN A 253 -17.85 7.90 -10.44
CA GLN A 253 -17.43 8.05 -9.04
C GLN A 253 -16.02 8.63 -8.94
N THR A 254 -15.12 8.25 -9.84
CA THR A 254 -13.77 8.82 -9.91
C THR A 254 -13.78 10.30 -10.26
N ALA A 255 -14.56 10.72 -11.26
CA ALA A 255 -14.68 12.13 -11.60
C ALA A 255 -15.35 12.94 -10.48
N LEU A 256 -16.39 12.41 -9.83
CA LEU A 256 -17.02 13.05 -8.66
C LEU A 256 -16.02 13.19 -7.50
N PHE A 257 -15.27 12.13 -7.20
CA PHE A 257 -14.24 12.15 -6.17
C PHE A 257 -13.21 13.26 -6.42
N ILE A 258 -12.68 13.36 -7.64
CA ILE A 258 -11.71 14.39 -8.01
C ILE A 258 -12.34 15.78 -7.94
N LEU A 259 -13.57 15.96 -8.43
CA LEU A 259 -14.28 17.23 -8.36
C LEU A 259 -14.46 17.70 -6.90
N ILE A 260 -14.76 16.77 -5.99
CA ILE A 260 -14.98 17.07 -4.57
C ILE A 260 -13.66 17.38 -3.87
N ASN A 261 -12.65 16.53 -4.02
CA ASN A 261 -11.51 16.43 -3.11
C ASN A 261 -10.18 16.97 -3.67
N ASP A 262 -10.04 17.18 -4.99
CA ASP A 262 -8.74 17.57 -5.55
C ASP A 262 -8.46 19.06 -5.37
N ASP A 263 -7.36 19.40 -4.70
CA ASP A 263 -6.92 20.79 -4.52
C ASP A 263 -6.53 21.46 -5.86
N ASN A 264 -6.08 20.67 -6.84
CA ASN A 264 -5.66 21.19 -8.13
C ASN A 264 -6.87 21.51 -9.01
N SER A 265 -7.09 22.80 -9.29
CA SER A 265 -8.22 23.23 -10.09
C SER A 265 -8.20 22.67 -11.52
N ALA A 266 -7.04 22.38 -12.10
CA ALA A 266 -6.98 21.77 -13.43
C ALA A 266 -7.58 20.35 -13.44
N LEU A 267 -7.37 19.58 -12.37
CA LEU A 267 -8.00 18.27 -12.21
C LEU A 267 -9.51 18.38 -11.98
N ARG A 268 -9.96 19.34 -11.17
CA ARG A 268 -11.40 19.63 -11.01
C ARG A 268 -12.05 20.06 -12.34
N ILE A 269 -11.33 20.82 -13.17
CA ILE A 269 -11.76 21.19 -14.53
C ILE A 269 -11.89 19.95 -15.43
N GLU A 270 -10.93 19.03 -15.40
CA GLU A 270 -11.03 17.79 -16.20
C GLU A 270 -12.19 16.91 -15.72
N ALA A 271 -12.41 16.83 -14.40
CA ALA A 271 -13.52 16.10 -13.81
C ALA A 271 -14.89 16.70 -14.20
N ILE A 272 -15.07 18.01 -14.09
CA ILE A 272 -16.34 18.67 -14.48
C ILE A 272 -16.62 18.50 -15.98
N ASN A 273 -15.58 18.51 -16.81
CA ASN A 273 -15.71 18.26 -18.25
C ASN A 273 -16.11 16.82 -18.57
N CYS A 274 -15.56 15.84 -17.83
CA CYS A 274 -15.97 14.44 -17.93
C CYS A 274 -17.46 14.26 -17.59
N LEU A 275 -17.89 14.77 -16.44
CA LEU A 275 -19.28 14.67 -15.97
C LEU A 275 -20.25 15.43 -16.89
N SER A 276 -19.86 16.61 -17.38
CA SER A 276 -20.67 17.38 -18.33
C SER A 276 -20.86 16.64 -19.65
N GLY A 277 -19.82 15.97 -20.14
CA GLY A 277 -19.91 15.11 -21.32
C GLY A 277 -20.93 13.97 -21.11
N ALA A 278 -20.85 13.28 -19.98
CA ALA A 278 -21.76 12.18 -19.66
C ALA A 278 -23.23 12.63 -19.60
N VAL A 279 -23.52 13.74 -18.93
CA VAL A 279 -24.88 14.30 -18.86
C VAL A 279 -25.42 14.66 -20.24
N LYS A 280 -24.59 15.27 -21.10
CA LYS A 280 -24.97 15.57 -22.50
C LYS A 280 -25.26 14.32 -23.32
N SER A 281 -24.62 13.20 -22.99
CA SER A 281 -24.87 11.90 -23.62
C SER A 281 -26.08 11.15 -23.05
N GLY A 282 -26.85 11.76 -22.14
CA GLY A 282 -28.10 11.22 -21.60
C GLY A 282 -28.01 10.65 -20.18
N TYR A 283 -26.85 10.76 -19.51
CA TYR A 283 -26.72 10.38 -18.11
C TYR A 283 -27.55 11.31 -17.21
N LYS A 284 -28.30 10.72 -16.28
CA LYS A 284 -29.16 11.47 -15.34
C LYS A 284 -28.49 11.56 -13.98
N LEU A 285 -28.44 12.79 -13.45
CA LEU A 285 -27.98 13.02 -12.08
C LEU A 285 -29.05 12.66 -11.06
N ASP A 286 -28.65 11.92 -10.03
CA ASP A 286 -29.47 11.66 -8.83
C ASP A 286 -29.52 12.88 -7.88
N SER A 287 -30.16 12.75 -6.72
CA SER A 287 -30.28 13.84 -5.74
C SER A 287 -28.94 14.27 -5.17
N ASP A 288 -28.09 13.32 -4.81
CA ASP A 288 -26.86 13.53 -4.06
C ASP A 288 -25.80 14.13 -4.99
N GLU A 289 -25.73 13.63 -6.23
CA GLU A 289 -24.94 14.19 -7.31
C GLU A 289 -25.32 15.65 -7.58
N ARG A 290 -26.62 15.96 -7.65
CA ARG A 290 -27.08 17.35 -7.85
C ARG A 290 -26.63 18.28 -6.72
N ASP A 291 -26.65 17.79 -5.49
CA ASP A 291 -26.23 18.57 -4.33
C ASP A 291 -24.72 18.85 -4.34
N ILE A 292 -23.89 17.89 -4.81
CA ILE A 292 -22.46 18.13 -5.08
C ILE A 292 -22.28 19.30 -6.07
N PHE A 293 -23.03 19.31 -7.19
CA PHE A 293 -22.91 20.41 -8.15
C PHE A 293 -23.38 21.75 -7.56
N LYS A 294 -24.44 21.79 -6.75
CA LYS A 294 -24.88 23.01 -6.05
C LYS A 294 -23.78 23.54 -5.14
N GLN A 295 -23.18 22.66 -4.33
CA GLN A 295 -22.06 23.01 -3.46
C GLN A 295 -20.89 23.59 -4.25
N LYS A 296 -20.55 23.00 -5.41
CA LYS A 296 -19.47 23.50 -6.26
C LYS A 296 -19.79 24.84 -6.94
N ILE A 297 -21.05 25.15 -7.21
CA ILE A 297 -21.46 26.49 -7.72
C ILE A 297 -21.19 27.57 -6.67
N GLU A 298 -21.45 27.27 -5.39
CA GLU A 298 -21.35 28.25 -4.31
C GLU A 298 -19.92 28.39 -3.78
N HIS A 299 -19.16 27.29 -3.71
CA HIS A 299 -17.94 27.22 -2.92
C HIS A 299 -16.65 26.87 -3.69
N ASP A 300 -16.70 26.45 -4.95
CA ASP A 300 -15.44 26.17 -5.66
C ASP A 300 -14.67 27.46 -5.92
N GLU A 301 -13.37 27.48 -5.60
CA GLU A 301 -12.51 28.64 -5.83
C GLU A 301 -12.37 28.98 -7.32
N ASN A 302 -12.44 27.97 -8.19
CA ASN A 302 -12.25 28.13 -9.62
C ASN A 302 -13.55 28.52 -10.34
N SER A 303 -13.54 29.67 -11.02
CA SER A 303 -14.71 30.20 -11.72
C SER A 303 -15.22 29.33 -12.87
N TYR A 304 -14.33 28.61 -13.56
CA TYR A 304 -14.71 27.67 -14.61
C TYR A 304 -15.51 26.51 -14.02
N VAL A 305 -15.07 25.95 -12.90
CA VAL A 305 -15.78 24.86 -12.21
C VAL A 305 -17.17 25.33 -11.77
N ARG A 306 -17.29 26.51 -11.15
CA ARG A 306 -18.59 27.08 -10.76
C ARG A 306 -19.56 27.23 -11.95
N LEU A 307 -19.08 27.80 -13.06
CA LEU A 307 -19.89 28.03 -14.26
C LEU A 307 -20.34 26.72 -14.92
N HIS A 308 -19.42 25.76 -15.03
CA HIS A 308 -19.73 24.47 -15.65
C HIS A 308 -20.63 23.60 -14.77
N ALA A 309 -20.48 23.66 -13.44
CA ALA A 309 -21.41 23.01 -12.52
C ALA A 309 -22.85 23.53 -12.68
N LYS A 310 -23.02 24.85 -12.82
CA LYS A 310 -24.31 25.48 -13.13
C LYS A 310 -24.88 24.98 -14.47
N THR A 311 -24.03 24.90 -15.49
CA THR A 311 -24.43 24.43 -16.83
C THR A 311 -24.89 22.98 -16.79
N VAL A 312 -24.21 22.13 -16.03
CA VAL A 312 -24.58 20.72 -15.85
C VAL A 312 -25.95 20.57 -15.19
N LEU A 313 -26.24 21.35 -14.14
CA LEU A 313 -27.57 21.32 -13.49
C LEU A 313 -28.69 21.86 -14.40
N GLN A 314 -28.39 22.87 -15.22
CA GLN A 314 -29.38 23.53 -16.09
C GLN A 314 -29.60 22.79 -17.42
N GLY A 315 -28.63 22.00 -17.88
CA GLY A 315 -28.69 21.18 -19.09
C GLY A 315 -29.63 19.98 -18.99
N ILE A 316 -30.31 19.83 -17.86
CA ILE A 316 -31.36 18.86 -17.61
C ILE A 316 -32.68 19.48 -18.10
N LYS A 317 -32.89 19.45 -19.42
CA LYS A 317 -34.19 19.70 -20.04
C LYS A 317 -34.64 18.47 -20.80
#